data_AF-A0A955GLI3-F1
#
_entry.id   AF-A0A955GLI3-F1
#
_cell.length_a   1.000
_cell.length_b   1.000
_cell.length_c   1.000
_cell.angle_alpha   90.00
_cell.angle_beta   90.00
_cell.angle_gamma   90.00
#
_symmetry.space_group_name_H-M   'P 1'
#
loop_
_entity.id
_entity.type
_entity.pdbx_description
1 polymer ?
#
loop_
_entity_poly.entity_id
_entity_poly.type
_entity_poly.pdbx_seq_one_letter_code
_entity_poly.pdbx_strand_id
1 'polypeptide(L)'
;MTEKLVNHEKHESQHETLKNYNISSEKHNEIVRESSEALSKNVEKIRSAIEQEAESKHEKNSHFNKLDDAQKPEHHRHYITKKIKQESYQKTLQSVRDNLSKPDQVLSKIIHQPVVEAISENAAKTIVRPSGVLSGGLFGFFGSMLLVFYAKNIGFEIRPSSFIVLFLVGFAIGLLIEFGWSLILRKKYGKKRRGLSY
;
A
#
# COMPACT_ATOMS: atom_id res chain seq x y z
N MET A 1 71.82 -35.36 22.35
CA MET A 1 70.96 -36.52 22.01
C MET A 1 69.46 -36.16 22.04
N THR A 2 69.08 -34.92 21.72
CA THR A 2 67.72 -34.39 21.90
C THR A 2 67.03 -33.96 20.59
N GLU A 3 67.74 -33.89 19.46
CA GLU A 3 67.12 -33.49 18.18
C GLU A 3 66.39 -34.63 17.45
N LYS A 4 66.63 -35.90 17.79
CA LYS A 4 65.98 -37.04 17.11
C LYS A 4 64.58 -37.40 17.61
N LEU A 5 64.17 -36.92 18.80
CA LEU A 5 62.85 -37.22 19.35
C LEU A 5 61.76 -36.24 18.86
N VAL A 6 62.13 -34.99 18.58
CA VAL A 6 61.19 -33.94 18.15
C VAL A 6 60.65 -34.14 16.73
N ASN A 7 61.43 -34.78 15.84
CA ASN A 7 60.99 -35.02 14.47
C ASN A 7 60.03 -36.22 14.32
N HIS A 8 60.01 -37.16 15.27
CA HIS A 8 59.11 -38.32 15.20
C HIS A 8 57.69 -37.94 15.64
N GLU A 9 57.56 -37.16 16.71
CA GLU A 9 56.28 -36.67 17.27
C GLU A 9 55.53 -35.72 16.29
N LYS A 10 56.29 -34.95 15.50
CA LYS A 10 55.73 -34.05 14.47
C LYS A 10 55.17 -34.80 13.25
N HIS A 11 55.70 -35.98 12.93
CA HIS A 11 55.23 -36.77 11.80
C HIS A 11 54.00 -37.62 12.16
N GLU A 12 53.88 -38.02 13.43
CA GLU A 12 52.73 -38.78 13.95
C GLU A 12 51.48 -37.89 14.09
N SER A 13 51.66 -36.67 14.62
CA SER A 13 50.59 -35.66 14.76
C SER A 13 50.02 -35.17 13.42
N GLN A 14 50.83 -35.08 12.36
CA GLN A 14 50.36 -34.77 11.00
C GLN A 14 49.57 -35.92 10.36
N HIS A 15 49.91 -37.16 10.68
CA HIS A 15 49.22 -38.33 10.13
C HIS A 15 47.86 -38.58 10.81
N GLU A 16 47.74 -38.22 12.09
CA GLU A 16 46.48 -38.27 12.85
C GLU A 16 45.48 -37.18 12.43
N THR A 17 45.98 -35.97 12.16
CA THR A 17 45.15 -34.84 11.68
C THR A 17 44.60 -35.10 10.28
N LEU A 18 45.39 -35.68 9.37
CA LEU A 18 44.91 -36.06 8.03
C LEU A 18 43.86 -37.19 8.07
N LYS A 19 44.01 -38.17 8.97
CA LYS A 19 43.00 -39.22 9.16
C LYS A 19 41.68 -38.64 9.68
N ASN A 20 41.73 -37.76 10.67
CA ASN A 20 40.52 -37.12 11.21
C ASN A 20 39.81 -36.20 10.20
N TYR A 21 40.57 -35.51 9.34
CA TYR A 21 40.00 -34.69 8.26
C TYR A 21 39.23 -35.55 7.24
N ASN A 22 39.82 -36.69 6.83
CA ASN A 22 39.19 -37.59 5.87
C ASN A 22 37.92 -38.25 6.44
N ILE A 23 37.94 -38.68 7.71
CA ILE A 23 36.78 -39.26 8.39
C ILE A 23 35.64 -38.24 8.54
N SER A 24 35.99 -36.98 8.83
CA SER A 24 35.00 -35.89 8.94
C SER A 24 34.37 -35.57 7.58
N SER A 25 35.18 -35.57 6.51
CA SER A 25 34.74 -35.32 5.14
C SER A 25 33.81 -36.41 4.61
N GLU A 26 34.11 -37.70 4.87
CA GLU A 26 33.23 -38.81 4.50
C GLU A 26 31.88 -38.74 5.23
N LYS A 27 31.88 -38.47 6.54
CA LYS A 27 30.65 -38.28 7.31
C LYS A 27 29.81 -37.10 6.80
N HIS A 28 30.45 -36.00 6.40
CA HIS A 28 29.74 -34.85 5.85
C HIS A 28 29.09 -35.19 4.50
N ASN A 29 29.77 -35.96 3.66
CA ASN A 29 29.22 -36.42 2.38
C ASN A 29 28.05 -37.39 2.55
N GLU A 30 28.09 -38.27 3.56
CA GLU A 30 26.97 -39.15 3.90
C GLU A 30 25.75 -38.36 4.39
N ILE A 31 25.94 -37.36 5.27
CA ILE A 31 24.85 -36.49 5.76
C ILE A 31 24.23 -35.67 4.62
N VAL A 32 25.05 -35.17 3.69
CA VAL A 32 24.55 -34.43 2.52
C VAL A 32 23.77 -35.36 1.58
N ARG A 33 24.21 -36.61 1.40
CA ARG A 33 23.46 -37.62 0.64
C ARG A 33 22.13 -37.95 1.31
N GLU A 34 22.12 -38.26 2.60
CA GLU A 34 20.89 -38.58 3.34
C GLU A 34 19.92 -37.39 3.36
N SER A 35 20.43 -36.16 3.54
CA SER A 35 19.65 -34.94 3.44
C SER A 35 19.08 -34.72 2.05
N SER A 36 19.84 -35.02 0.98
CA SER A 36 19.35 -34.89 -0.40
C SER A 36 18.31 -35.96 -0.77
N GLU A 37 18.46 -37.17 -0.24
CA GLU A 37 17.50 -38.27 -0.40
C GLU A 37 16.22 -38.03 0.43
N ALA A 38 16.33 -37.41 1.61
CA ALA A 38 15.18 -36.98 2.39
C ALA A 38 14.45 -35.80 1.71
N LEU A 39 15.21 -34.86 1.13
CA LEU A 39 14.64 -33.75 0.36
C LEU A 39 13.92 -34.26 -0.89
N SER A 40 14.51 -35.20 -1.63
CA SER A 40 13.88 -35.77 -2.83
C SER A 40 12.59 -36.53 -2.49
N LYS A 41 12.59 -37.35 -1.43
CA LYS A 41 11.38 -38.01 -0.93
C LYS A 41 10.29 -37.02 -0.50
N ASN A 42 10.68 -35.91 0.13
CA ASN A 42 9.73 -34.85 0.51
C ASN A 42 9.18 -34.12 -0.72
N VAL A 43 9.99 -33.85 -1.73
CA VAL A 43 9.54 -33.25 -2.99
C VAL A 43 8.60 -34.19 -3.74
N GLU A 44 8.89 -35.49 -3.77
CA GLU A 44 8.01 -36.52 -4.36
C GLU A 44 6.66 -36.59 -3.62
N LYS A 45 6.68 -36.51 -2.29
CA LYS A 45 5.47 -36.49 -1.45
C LYS A 45 4.65 -35.22 -1.63
N ILE A 46 5.31 -34.07 -1.85
CA ILE A 46 4.65 -32.81 -2.19
C ILE A 46 4.05 -32.88 -3.59
N ARG A 47 4.76 -33.45 -4.58
CA ARG A 47 4.26 -33.61 -5.95
C ARG A 47 3.03 -34.52 -5.99
N SER A 48 3.08 -35.68 -5.33
CA SER A 48 1.94 -36.59 -5.24
C SER A 48 0.74 -35.99 -4.47
N ALA A 49 0.98 -35.19 -3.43
CA ALA A 49 -0.10 -34.46 -2.76
C ALA A 49 -0.72 -33.37 -3.66
N ILE A 50 0.10 -32.68 -4.45
CA ILE A 50 -0.35 -31.69 -5.43
C ILE A 50 -1.15 -32.37 -6.55
N GLU A 51 -0.73 -33.55 -7.03
CA GLU A 51 -1.45 -34.32 -8.04
C GLU A 51 -2.80 -34.82 -7.52
N GLN A 52 -2.87 -35.36 -6.30
CA GLN A 52 -4.14 -35.75 -5.67
C GLN A 52 -5.07 -34.55 -5.42
N GLU A 53 -4.52 -33.39 -5.04
CA GLU A 53 -5.30 -32.16 -4.90
C GLU A 53 -5.72 -31.58 -6.26
N ALA A 54 -4.89 -31.75 -7.30
CA ALA A 54 -5.20 -31.34 -8.67
C ALA A 54 -6.29 -32.22 -9.27
N GLU A 55 -6.25 -33.54 -9.09
CA GLU A 55 -7.28 -34.48 -9.55
C GLU A 55 -8.62 -34.25 -8.83
N SER A 56 -8.62 -34.04 -7.51
CA SER A 56 -9.84 -33.70 -6.75
C SER A 56 -10.40 -32.30 -7.08
N LYS A 57 -9.54 -31.34 -7.46
CA LYS A 57 -9.96 -30.06 -8.05
C LYS A 57 -10.45 -30.22 -9.49
N HIS A 58 -9.90 -31.14 -10.28
CA HIS A 58 -10.33 -31.41 -11.65
C HIS A 58 -11.71 -32.09 -11.71
N GLU A 59 -12.03 -32.94 -10.74
CA GLU A 59 -13.37 -33.53 -10.56
C GLU A 59 -14.40 -32.48 -10.10
N LYS A 60 -14.03 -31.58 -9.17
CA LYS A 60 -14.91 -30.47 -8.77
C LYS A 60 -15.10 -29.42 -9.87
N ASN A 61 -14.07 -29.13 -10.66
CA ASN A 61 -14.15 -28.18 -11.77
C ASN A 61 -14.85 -28.78 -13.01
N SER A 62 -14.79 -30.10 -13.24
CA SER A 62 -15.49 -30.71 -14.38
C SER A 62 -17.01 -30.75 -14.19
N HIS A 63 -17.49 -30.78 -12.93
CA HIS A 63 -18.92 -30.67 -12.62
C HIS A 63 -19.44 -29.22 -12.65
N PHE A 64 -18.56 -28.22 -12.49
CA PHE A 64 -18.90 -26.80 -12.66
C PHE A 64 -18.81 -26.35 -14.13
N ASN A 65 -17.78 -26.78 -14.87
CA ASN A 65 -17.55 -26.36 -16.26
C ASN A 65 -18.57 -26.91 -17.27
N LYS A 66 -19.37 -27.91 -16.90
CA LYS A 66 -20.43 -28.45 -17.78
C LYS A 66 -21.74 -27.65 -17.75
N LEU A 67 -21.88 -26.70 -16.84
CA LEU A 67 -23.00 -25.76 -16.77
C LEU A 67 -22.70 -24.40 -17.42
N ASP A 68 -21.41 -24.09 -17.66
CA ASP A 68 -20.96 -22.77 -18.09
C ASP A 68 -20.79 -22.61 -19.61
N ASP A 69 -20.92 -23.69 -20.40
CA ASP A 69 -20.74 -23.64 -21.87
C ASP A 69 -22.03 -23.34 -22.66
N ALA A 70 -23.13 -23.01 -21.96
CA ALA A 70 -24.40 -22.61 -22.57
C ALA A 70 -24.69 -21.09 -22.52
N GLN A 71 -23.85 -20.27 -21.89
CA GLN A 71 -24.05 -18.82 -21.85
C GLN A 71 -22.73 -18.07 -22.04
N LYS A 72 -22.34 -17.94 -23.31
CA LYS A 72 -21.51 -16.84 -23.78
C LYS A 72 -22.14 -15.53 -23.28
N PRO A 73 -21.51 -14.76 -22.37
CA PRO A 73 -22.09 -13.49 -21.98
C PRO A 73 -21.94 -12.57 -23.17
N GLU A 74 -23.04 -12.37 -23.89
CA GLU A 74 -23.17 -11.19 -24.73
C GLU A 74 -22.74 -9.98 -23.91
N HIS A 75 -21.85 -9.16 -24.47
CA HIS A 75 -21.39 -7.91 -23.89
C HIS A 75 -22.58 -6.94 -23.71
N HIS A 76 -23.41 -7.21 -22.70
CA HIS A 76 -24.36 -6.28 -22.16
C HIS A 76 -23.52 -5.22 -21.48
N ARG A 77 -23.40 -4.05 -22.12
CA ARG A 77 -22.99 -2.83 -21.46
C ARG A 77 -23.91 -2.63 -20.26
N HIS A 78 -23.56 -3.22 -19.13
CA HIS A 78 -24.32 -3.05 -17.91
C HIS A 78 -24.21 -1.58 -17.57
N TYR A 79 -25.32 -0.86 -17.69
CA TYR A 79 -25.43 0.49 -17.19
C TYR A 79 -25.14 0.42 -15.69
N ILE A 80 -23.92 0.82 -15.30
CA ILE A 80 -23.50 0.88 -13.90
C ILE A 80 -24.39 1.91 -13.22
N THR A 81 -25.47 1.41 -12.65
CA THR A 81 -26.41 2.22 -11.89
C THR A 81 -25.80 2.51 -10.53
N LYS A 82 -26.09 3.67 -9.95
CA LYS A 82 -25.58 4.05 -8.61
C LYS A 82 -25.82 2.97 -7.56
N LYS A 83 -26.93 2.25 -7.64
CA LYS A 83 -27.27 1.11 -6.78
C LYS A 83 -26.25 -0.03 -6.89
N ILE A 84 -25.93 -0.45 -8.12
CA ILE A 84 -24.93 -1.50 -8.37
C ILE A 84 -23.57 -1.09 -7.80
N LYS A 85 -23.17 0.18 -7.99
CA LYS A 85 -21.92 0.70 -7.42
C LYS A 85 -21.92 0.64 -5.88
N GLN A 86 -23.03 0.97 -5.23
CA GLN A 86 -23.15 0.92 -3.77
C GLN A 86 -23.12 -0.53 -3.25
N GLU A 87 -23.81 -1.45 -3.92
CA GLU A 87 -23.82 -2.86 -3.55
C GLU A 87 -22.44 -3.51 -3.73
N SER A 88 -21.76 -3.24 -4.85
CA SER A 88 -20.38 -3.70 -5.05
C SER A 88 -19.43 -3.13 -3.99
N TYR A 89 -19.56 -1.83 -3.67
CA TYR A 89 -18.77 -1.19 -2.61
C TYR A 89 -18.98 -1.86 -1.25
N GLN A 90 -20.23 -2.11 -0.85
CA GLN A 90 -20.53 -2.77 0.43
C GLN A 90 -19.97 -4.20 0.48
N LYS A 91 -20.09 -4.95 -0.62
CA LYS A 91 -19.52 -6.31 -0.71
C LYS A 91 -18.00 -6.31 -0.55
N THR A 92 -17.29 -5.40 -1.23
CA THR A 92 -15.84 -5.25 -1.07
C THR A 92 -15.48 -4.84 0.35
N LEU A 93 -16.22 -3.90 0.94
CA LEU A 93 -15.98 -3.42 2.30
C LEU A 93 -16.15 -4.53 3.33
N GLN A 94 -17.17 -5.37 3.17
CA GLN A 94 -17.43 -6.51 4.05
C GLN A 94 -16.33 -7.57 3.91
N SER A 95 -15.96 -7.91 2.67
CA SER A 95 -14.86 -8.84 2.39
C SER A 95 -13.53 -8.38 3.01
N VAL A 96 -13.21 -7.08 2.93
CA VAL A 96 -12.01 -6.53 3.60
C VAL A 96 -12.13 -6.61 5.12
N ARG A 97 -13.29 -6.30 5.70
CA ARG A 97 -13.53 -6.37 7.15
C ARG A 97 -13.42 -7.79 7.70
N ASP A 98 -13.89 -8.78 6.95
CA ASP A 98 -13.83 -10.18 7.36
C ASP A 98 -12.39 -10.71 7.45
N ASN A 99 -11.45 -10.07 6.74
CA ASN A 99 -10.01 -10.35 6.79
C ASN A 99 -9.24 -9.52 7.84
N LEU A 100 -9.90 -8.58 8.53
CA LEU A 100 -9.28 -7.68 9.49
C LEU A 100 -9.45 -8.16 10.93
N SER A 101 -8.52 -7.77 11.81
CA SER A 101 -8.62 -8.04 13.25
C SER A 101 -9.78 -7.25 13.88
N LYS A 102 -10.33 -7.73 15.01
CA LYS A 102 -11.45 -7.06 15.71
C LYS A 102 -11.25 -5.55 15.95
N PRO A 103 -10.08 -5.05 16.37
CA PRO A 103 -9.87 -3.60 16.49
C PRO A 103 -9.87 -2.89 15.12
N ASP A 104 -9.30 -3.49 14.09
CA ASP A 104 -9.27 -2.92 12.74
C ASP A 104 -10.67 -2.86 12.09
N GLN A 105 -11.55 -3.82 12.43
CA GLN A 105 -12.95 -3.78 12.02
C GLN A 105 -13.70 -2.57 12.61
N VAL A 106 -13.39 -2.19 13.86
CA VAL A 106 -13.97 -1.01 14.52
C VAL A 106 -13.48 0.26 13.84
N LEU A 107 -12.18 0.37 13.56
CA LEU A 107 -11.62 1.50 12.82
C LEU A 107 -12.23 1.58 11.41
N SER A 108 -12.33 0.45 10.70
CA SER A 108 -12.98 0.35 9.40
C SER A 108 -14.45 0.81 9.42
N LYS A 109 -15.16 0.59 10.53
CA LYS A 109 -16.54 1.06 10.73
C LYS A 109 -16.62 2.57 10.95
N ILE A 110 -15.65 3.15 11.66
CA ILE A 110 -15.58 4.59 11.94
C ILE A 110 -15.22 5.38 10.68
N ILE A 111 -14.17 4.97 9.96
CA ILE A 111 -13.66 5.72 8.81
C ILE A 111 -14.60 5.67 7.59
N HIS A 112 -15.33 4.56 7.40
CA HIS A 112 -16.31 4.40 6.31
C HIS A 112 -17.75 4.74 6.76
N GLN A 113 -17.92 5.43 7.89
CA GLN A 113 -19.21 6.02 8.20
C GLN A 113 -19.47 7.15 7.19
N PRO A 114 -20.64 7.24 6.53
CA PRO A 114 -20.86 8.17 5.42
C PRO A 114 -20.61 9.65 5.79
N VAL A 115 -20.79 10.00 7.07
CA VAL A 115 -20.48 11.34 7.59
C VAL A 115 -18.98 11.56 7.69
N VAL A 116 -18.23 10.57 8.20
CA VAL A 116 -16.77 10.63 8.31
C VAL A 116 -16.13 10.57 6.93
N GLU A 117 -16.65 9.74 6.02
CA GLU A 117 -16.19 9.65 4.64
C GLU A 117 -16.44 10.97 3.89
N ALA A 118 -17.60 11.62 4.07
CA ALA A 118 -17.87 12.92 3.47
C ALA A 118 -17.01 14.05 4.06
N ILE A 119 -16.80 14.05 5.38
CA ILE A 119 -15.90 15.03 6.02
C ILE A 119 -14.45 14.78 5.62
N SER A 120 -14.02 13.52 5.56
CA SER A 120 -12.67 13.11 5.15
C SER A 120 -12.41 13.41 3.69
N GLU A 121 -13.34 13.07 2.79
CA GLU A 121 -13.25 13.40 1.37
C GLU A 121 -13.25 14.92 1.19
N ASN A 122 -14.10 15.65 1.90
CA ASN A 122 -14.14 17.11 1.79
C ASN A 122 -12.90 17.75 2.42
N ALA A 123 -12.40 17.27 3.56
CA ALA A 123 -11.22 17.79 4.22
C ALA A 123 -9.97 17.48 3.40
N ALA A 124 -9.81 16.25 2.92
CA ALA A 124 -8.74 15.86 2.01
C ALA A 124 -8.77 16.70 0.73
N LYS A 125 -9.97 16.93 0.19
CA LYS A 125 -10.18 17.79 -0.97
C LYS A 125 -10.09 19.28 -0.67
N THR A 126 -10.05 19.70 0.59
CA THR A 126 -9.95 21.11 1.01
C THR A 126 -8.52 21.47 1.40
N ILE A 127 -7.82 20.58 2.10
CA ILE A 127 -6.41 20.73 2.47
C ILE A 127 -5.52 20.70 1.22
N VAL A 128 -5.88 19.92 0.20
CA VAL A 128 -5.14 19.82 -1.06
C VAL A 128 -5.85 20.55 -2.20
N ARG A 129 -6.50 21.70 -1.95
CA ARG A 129 -6.88 22.59 -3.07
C ARG A 129 -5.66 23.38 -3.51
N PRO A 130 -5.11 23.14 -4.72
CA PRO A 130 -3.91 23.84 -5.19
C PRO A 130 -4.12 25.36 -5.24
N SER A 131 -5.35 25.81 -5.45
CA SER A 131 -5.79 27.21 -5.42
C SER A 131 -5.62 27.88 -4.06
N GLY A 132 -5.96 27.20 -2.97
CA GLY A 132 -5.81 27.73 -1.61
C GLY A 132 -4.34 27.99 -1.29
N VAL A 133 -3.48 26.98 -1.53
CA VAL A 133 -2.03 27.09 -1.31
C VAL A 133 -1.41 28.18 -2.19
N LEU A 134 -1.84 28.29 -3.45
CA LEU A 134 -1.37 29.34 -4.37
C LEU A 134 -1.73 30.75 -3.88
N SER A 135 -2.97 30.95 -3.44
CA SER A 135 -3.42 32.23 -2.90
C SER A 135 -2.72 32.61 -1.60
N GLY A 136 -2.53 31.64 -0.69
CA GLY A 136 -1.75 31.84 0.53
C GLY A 136 -0.30 32.20 0.22
N GLY A 137 0.31 31.57 -0.78
CA GLY A 137 1.65 31.88 -1.25
C GLY A 137 1.77 33.30 -1.82
N LEU A 138 0.87 33.70 -2.71
CA LEU A 138 0.83 35.06 -3.25
C LEU A 138 0.64 36.10 -2.14
N PHE A 139 -0.33 35.88 -1.25
CA PHE A 139 -0.61 36.82 -0.17
C PHE A 139 0.52 36.88 0.86
N GLY A 140 1.16 35.74 1.14
CA GLY A 140 2.36 35.67 1.98
C GLY A 140 3.53 36.42 1.35
N PHE A 141 3.75 36.29 0.04
CA PHE A 141 4.82 36.98 -0.67
C PHE A 141 4.59 38.50 -0.74
N PHE A 142 3.46 38.95 -1.29
CA PHE A 142 3.17 40.38 -1.39
C PHE A 142 2.92 41.01 -0.02
N GLY A 143 2.25 40.29 0.87
CA GLY A 143 1.99 40.75 2.22
C GLY A 143 3.27 40.87 3.04
N SER A 144 4.21 39.91 2.96
CA SER A 144 5.50 40.03 3.65
C SER A 144 6.33 41.20 3.13
N MET A 145 6.35 41.39 1.81
CA MET A 145 7.02 42.53 1.17
C MET A 145 6.47 43.87 1.69
N LEU A 146 5.14 44.02 1.72
CA LEU A 146 4.48 45.22 2.24
C LEU A 146 4.72 45.40 3.74
N LEU A 147 4.61 44.32 4.52
CA LEU A 147 4.77 44.35 5.97
C LEU A 147 6.18 44.82 6.36
N VAL A 148 7.21 44.29 5.71
CA VAL A 148 8.61 44.70 5.92
C VAL A 148 8.84 46.15 5.46
N PHE A 149 8.27 46.55 4.32
CA PHE A 149 8.37 47.92 3.83
C PHE A 149 7.79 48.93 4.84
N TYR A 150 6.61 48.65 5.37
CA TYR A 150 5.98 49.49 6.41
C TYR A 150 6.74 49.46 7.73
N ALA A 151 7.18 48.28 8.18
CA ALA A 151 7.92 48.16 9.43
C ALA A 151 9.23 48.94 9.39
N LYS A 152 9.93 48.96 8.24
CA LYS A 152 11.16 49.73 8.07
C LYS A 152 10.93 51.24 8.15
N ASN A 153 9.76 51.72 7.75
CA ASN A 153 9.42 53.14 7.80
C ASN A 153 9.01 53.61 9.20
N ILE A 154 8.44 52.71 10.01
CA ILE A 154 7.91 53.04 11.35
C ILE A 154 8.85 52.57 12.48
N GLY A 155 9.83 51.72 12.19
CA GLY A 155 10.82 51.21 13.16
C GLY A 155 10.31 50.06 14.04
N PHE A 156 9.30 49.31 13.60
CA PHE A 156 8.77 48.17 14.35
C PHE A 156 9.57 46.89 14.07
N GLU A 157 9.84 46.12 15.13
CA GLU A 157 10.39 44.76 15.01
C GLU A 157 9.31 43.76 14.58
N ILE A 158 9.53 43.11 13.43
CA ILE A 158 8.62 42.08 12.93
C ILE A 158 9.01 40.73 13.53
N ARG A 159 8.06 40.11 14.24
CA ARG A 159 8.19 38.71 14.68
C ARG A 159 8.01 37.75 13.49
N PRO A 160 8.85 36.71 13.35
CA PRO A 160 8.73 35.73 12.26
C PRO A 160 7.36 35.03 12.17
N SER A 161 6.66 34.88 13.30
CA SER A 161 5.30 34.31 13.33
C SER A 161 4.28 35.12 12.53
N SER A 162 4.51 36.42 12.34
CA SER A 162 3.62 37.30 11.57
C SER A 162 3.47 36.84 10.12
N PHE A 163 4.53 36.28 9.51
CA PHE A 163 4.50 35.76 8.14
C PHE A 163 3.63 34.52 8.00
N ILE A 164 3.66 33.64 9.02
CA ILE A 164 2.83 32.42 9.07
C ILE A 164 1.35 32.80 9.19
N VAL A 165 1.03 33.76 10.06
CA VAL A 165 -0.33 34.28 10.20
C VAL A 165 -0.82 34.89 8.89
N LEU A 166 0.03 35.66 8.21
CA LEU A 166 -0.30 36.29 6.94
C LEU A 166 -0.58 35.28 5.83
N PHE A 167 0.19 34.19 5.77
CA PHE A 167 -0.05 33.06 4.88
C PHE A 167 -1.40 32.39 5.17
N LEU A 168 -1.71 32.10 6.44
CA LEU A 168 -2.97 31.46 6.83
C LEU A 168 -4.19 32.33 6.50
N VAL A 169 -4.08 33.65 6.72
CA VAL A 169 -5.12 34.61 6.34
C VAL A 169 -5.31 34.63 4.83
N GLY A 170 -4.22 34.70 4.05
CA GLY A 170 -4.28 34.63 2.59
C GLY A 170 -4.90 33.34 2.06
N PHE A 171 -4.54 32.21 2.67
CA PHE A 171 -5.11 30.90 2.35
C PHE A 171 -6.62 30.85 2.63
N ALA A 172 -7.06 31.35 3.79
CA ALA A 172 -8.48 31.42 4.13
C ALA A 172 -9.26 32.30 3.15
N ILE A 173 -8.71 33.47 2.78
CA ILE A 173 -9.32 34.37 1.80
C ILE A 173 -9.45 33.70 0.44
N GLY A 174 -8.41 33.01 -0.04
CA GLY A 174 -8.48 32.31 -1.33
C GLY A 174 -9.50 31.17 -1.35
N LEU A 175 -9.64 30.43 -0.24
CA LEU A 175 -10.70 29.42 -0.10
C LEU A 175 -12.10 30.05 -0.16
N LEU A 176 -12.30 31.21 0.48
CA LEU A 176 -13.57 31.93 0.44
C LEU A 176 -13.91 32.41 -0.97
N ILE A 177 -12.93 32.97 -1.69
CA ILE A 177 -13.10 33.43 -3.07
C ILE A 177 -13.44 32.26 -3.99
N GLU A 178 -12.71 31.15 -3.89
CA GLU A 178 -12.98 29.96 -4.69
C GLU A 178 -14.35 29.36 -4.36
N PHE A 179 -14.74 29.34 -3.08
CA PHE A 179 -16.05 28.85 -2.66
C PHE A 179 -17.19 29.72 -3.20
N GLY A 180 -17.07 31.05 -3.09
CA GLY A 180 -18.03 31.99 -3.65
C GLY A 180 -18.12 31.89 -5.17
N TRP A 181 -16.98 31.84 -5.86
CA TRP A 181 -16.92 31.68 -7.31
C TRP A 181 -17.50 30.33 -7.76
N SER A 182 -17.19 29.25 -7.05
CA SER A 182 -17.71 27.92 -7.33
C SER A 182 -19.22 27.85 -7.15
N LEU A 183 -19.80 28.53 -6.16
CA LEU A 183 -21.26 28.63 -6.00
C LEU A 183 -21.91 29.37 -7.17
N ILE A 184 -21.33 30.49 -7.62
CA ILE A 184 -21.82 31.28 -8.75
C ILE A 184 -21.70 30.50 -10.06
N LEU A 185 -20.55 29.85 -10.31
CA LEU A 185 -20.32 29.03 -11.49
C LEU A 185 -21.13 27.73 -11.48
N ARG A 186 -21.33 27.08 -10.33
CA ARG A 186 -22.19 25.88 -10.24
C ARG A 186 -23.60 26.16 -10.71
N LYS A 187 -24.13 27.36 -10.48
CA LYS A 187 -25.43 27.80 -11.03
C LYS A 187 -25.41 27.83 -12.57
N LYS A 188 -24.26 28.15 -13.17
CA LYS A 188 -24.03 28.19 -14.63
C LYS A 188 -23.79 26.78 -15.22
N TYR A 189 -23.04 25.92 -14.54
CA TYR A 189 -22.72 24.55 -15.00
C TYR A 189 -23.80 23.50 -14.69
N GLY A 190 -24.64 23.72 -13.67
CA GLY A 190 -25.80 22.87 -13.36
C GLY A 190 -26.87 22.87 -14.45
N LYS A 191 -26.90 23.89 -15.31
CA LYS A 191 -27.79 23.95 -16.47
C LYS A 191 -27.30 23.11 -17.66
N LYS A 192 -25.99 22.82 -17.74
CA LYS A 192 -25.38 22.09 -18.88
C LYS A 192 -25.44 20.56 -18.76
N ARG A 193 -25.68 20.00 -17.56
CA ARG A 193 -25.78 18.55 -17.34
C ARG A 193 -27.20 17.96 -17.43
N ARG A 194 -28.22 18.78 -17.72
CA ARG A 194 -29.59 18.29 -17.96
C ARG A 194 -29.88 17.99 -19.44
N GLY A 195 -28.91 18.18 -20.34
CA GLY A 195 -29.10 18.02 -21.79
C GLY A 195 -28.44 16.81 -22.44
N LEU A 196 -27.75 15.95 -21.68
CA LEU A 196 -27.06 14.77 -22.21
C LEU A 196 -27.33 13.58 -21.30
N SER A 197 -28.53 13.05 -21.43
CA SER A 197 -28.91 11.73 -20.93
C SER A 197 -29.73 11.09 -22.06
N TYR A 198 -29.03 10.40 -22.95
CA TYR A 198 -29.57 9.39 -23.85
C TYR A 198 -28.74 8.13 -23.63
#